data_AF-A2DLT9-F1
#
_entry.id   AF-A2DLT9-F1
#
_cell.length_a   1.000
_cell.length_b   1.000
_cell.length_c   1.000
_cell.angle_alpha   90.00
_cell.angle_beta   90.00
_cell.angle_gamma   90.00
#
_symmetry.space_group_name_H-M   'P 1'
#
loop_
_entity.id
_entity.type
_entity.pdbx_description
1 polymer ?
#
loop_
_entity_poly.entity_id
_entity_poly.type
_entity_poly.pdbx_seq_one_letter_code
_entity_poly.pdbx_strand_id
1 'polypeptide(L)'
;MDLNFEYIAAHISDYINNENFFDTFEIEDIKTIMKYSHLTADQYVSLLKQSHSTISAKKLSLCTRVAKVTIKNFEEIVSILKSVKRYMKFSICDGIIDFLKQNEKVINYSTNEPVIVQDKLKALQNENENATKDTTISQANENYNHSRDILTK
;
A
#
# COMPACT_ATOMS: atom_id res chain seq x y z
N MET A 1 -5.30 -13.86 -36.52
CA MET A 1 -5.63 -12.51 -36.02
C MET A 1 -4.62 -12.25 -34.92
N ASP A 2 -3.76 -11.25 -35.08
CA ASP A 2 -2.73 -10.96 -34.08
C ASP A 2 -3.38 -10.26 -32.88
N LEU A 3 -3.33 -10.90 -31.72
CA LEU A 3 -3.82 -10.35 -30.47
C LEU A 3 -2.91 -9.18 -30.03
N ASN A 4 -3.50 -8.01 -29.80
CA ASN A 4 -2.77 -6.91 -29.17
C ASN A 4 -2.73 -7.13 -27.65
N PHE A 5 -1.70 -7.83 -27.17
CA PHE A 5 -1.57 -8.19 -25.76
C PHE A 5 -1.42 -6.98 -24.82
N GLU A 6 -0.80 -5.89 -25.27
CA GLU A 6 -0.66 -4.67 -24.46
C GLU A 6 -2.03 -4.01 -24.25
N TYR A 7 -2.83 -3.93 -25.30
CA TYR A 7 -4.21 -3.45 -25.20
C TYR A 7 -5.04 -4.34 -24.29
N ILE A 8 -4.99 -5.66 -24.48
CA ILE A 8 -5.74 -6.61 -23.64
C ILE A 8 -5.32 -6.48 -22.17
N ALA A 9 -4.02 -6.33 -21.89
CA ALA A 9 -3.51 -6.14 -20.53
C ALA A 9 -3.99 -4.82 -19.90
N ALA A 10 -4.06 -3.73 -20.67
CA ALA A 10 -4.59 -2.44 -20.21
C ALA A 10 -6.09 -2.51 -19.87
N HIS A 11 -6.82 -3.40 -20.53
CA HIS A 11 -8.26 -3.63 -20.36
C HIS A 11 -8.58 -4.94 -19.60
N ILE A 12 -7.62 -5.50 -18.87
CA ILE A 12 -7.76 -6.82 -18.24
C ILE A 12 -8.92 -6.89 -17.23
N SER A 13 -9.26 -5.76 -16.61
CA SER A 13 -10.40 -5.63 -15.71
C SER A 13 -11.69 -6.16 -16.31
N ASP A 14 -11.93 -5.92 -17.60
CA ASP A 14 -13.18 -6.29 -18.25
C ASP A 14 -13.33 -7.82 -18.28
N TYR A 15 -12.24 -8.54 -18.55
CA TYR A 15 -12.22 -10.01 -18.59
C TYR A 15 -12.28 -10.64 -17.20
N ILE A 16 -11.66 -10.00 -16.20
CA ILE A 16 -11.74 -10.44 -14.80
C ILE A 16 -13.17 -10.26 -14.28
N ASN A 17 -13.77 -9.09 -14.51
CA ASN A 17 -15.11 -8.75 -14.04
C ASN A 17 -16.19 -9.60 -14.72
N ASN A 18 -16.00 -9.96 -15.98
CA ASN A 18 -16.89 -10.85 -16.71
C ASN A 18 -16.63 -12.34 -16.41
N GLU A 19 -15.70 -12.65 -15.51
CA GLU A 19 -15.32 -14.01 -15.12
C GLU A 19 -14.98 -14.95 -16.31
N ASN A 20 -14.51 -14.40 -17.44
CA ASN A 20 -14.25 -15.17 -18.66
C ASN A 20 -12.77 -15.18 -19.13
N PHE A 21 -11.86 -14.44 -18.48
CA PHE A 21 -10.43 -14.42 -18.81
C PHE A 21 -9.80 -15.79 -19.13
N PHE A 22 -9.95 -16.80 -18.25
CA PHE A 22 -9.36 -18.12 -18.46
C PHE A 22 -10.08 -18.99 -19.52
N ASP A 23 -11.31 -18.64 -19.89
CA ASP A 23 -12.07 -19.29 -20.97
C ASP A 23 -11.80 -18.63 -22.32
N THR A 24 -11.33 -17.38 -22.31
CA THR A 24 -11.12 -16.57 -23.51
C THR A 24 -9.73 -16.76 -24.10
N PHE A 25 -8.71 -16.93 -23.25
CA PHE A 25 -7.31 -16.93 -23.66
C PHE A 25 -6.61 -18.25 -23.38
N GLU A 26 -5.76 -18.67 -24.32
CA GLU A 26 -4.88 -19.81 -24.14
C GLU A 26 -3.76 -19.52 -23.14
N ILE A 27 -3.14 -20.56 -22.59
CA ILE A 27 -2.15 -20.41 -21.49
C ILE A 27 -0.96 -19.52 -21.86
N GLU A 28 -0.45 -19.63 -23.09
CA GLU A 28 0.69 -18.80 -23.54
C GLU A 28 0.29 -17.35 -23.79
N ASP A 29 -0.94 -17.11 -24.24
CA ASP A 29 -1.52 -15.77 -24.37
C ASP A 29 -1.69 -15.14 -22.99
N ILE A 30 -2.26 -15.87 -22.03
CA ILE A 30 -2.40 -15.43 -20.63
C ILE A 30 -1.05 -15.02 -20.08
N LYS A 31 -0.01 -15.83 -20.25
CA LYS A 31 1.34 -15.53 -19.76
C LYS A 31 1.89 -14.23 -20.36
N THR A 32 1.62 -13.99 -21.64
CA THR A 32 2.02 -12.76 -22.32
C THR A 32 1.22 -11.55 -21.83
N ILE A 33 -0.09 -11.68 -21.68
CA ILE A 33 -0.97 -10.65 -21.11
C ILE A 33 -0.52 -10.29 -19.69
N MET A 34 -0.24 -11.30 -18.85
CA MET A 34 0.22 -11.11 -17.47
C MET A 34 1.52 -10.30 -17.39
N LYS A 35 2.44 -10.51 -18.34
CA LYS A 35 3.72 -9.76 -18.40
C LYS A 35 3.50 -8.25 -18.58
N TYR A 36 2.48 -7.84 -19.32
CA TYR A 36 2.13 -6.43 -19.56
C TYR A 36 1.18 -5.88 -18.48
N SER A 37 0.48 -6.76 -17.77
CA SER A 37 -0.52 -6.38 -16.77
C SER A 37 0.10 -5.76 -15.52
N HIS A 38 -0.55 -4.70 -15.03
CA HIS A 38 -0.29 -4.09 -13.74
C HIS A 38 -1.59 -4.14 -12.94
N LEU A 39 -1.70 -5.11 -12.04
CA LEU A 39 -2.92 -5.44 -11.33
C LEU A 39 -2.93 -4.80 -9.94
N THR A 40 -4.11 -4.44 -9.44
CA THR A 40 -4.32 -4.26 -8.01
C THR A 40 -4.35 -5.61 -7.30
N ALA A 41 -4.17 -5.61 -5.98
CA ALA A 41 -4.33 -6.80 -5.16
C ALA A 41 -5.69 -7.48 -5.40
N ASP A 42 -6.78 -6.71 -5.42
CA ASP A 42 -8.14 -7.23 -5.61
C ASP A 42 -8.35 -7.86 -6.99
N GLN A 43 -7.81 -7.23 -8.04
CA GLN A 43 -7.86 -7.80 -9.39
C GLN A 43 -7.10 -9.12 -9.46
N TYR A 44 -5.90 -9.17 -8.89
CA TYR A 44 -5.11 -10.40 -8.87
C TYR A 44 -5.81 -11.51 -8.08
N VAL A 45 -6.36 -11.20 -6.91
CA VAL A 45 -7.14 -12.16 -6.10
C VAL A 45 -8.37 -12.67 -6.86
N SER A 46 -9.09 -11.77 -7.53
CA SER A 46 -10.29 -12.11 -8.32
C SER A 46 -9.94 -13.00 -9.51
N LEU A 47 -8.87 -12.65 -10.23
CA LEU A 47 -8.31 -13.48 -11.30
C LEU A 47 -7.97 -14.89 -10.81
N LEU A 48 -7.25 -15.02 -9.69
CA LEU A 48 -6.93 -16.35 -9.16
C LEU A 48 -8.17 -17.13 -8.72
N LYS A 49 -9.17 -16.45 -8.17
CA LYS A 49 -10.44 -17.09 -7.80
C LYS A 49 -11.17 -17.64 -9.02
N GLN A 50 -11.24 -16.86 -10.08
CA GLN A 50 -11.88 -17.23 -11.34
C GLN A 50 -11.25 -18.50 -11.96
N SER A 51 -9.95 -18.70 -11.77
CA SER A 51 -9.21 -19.85 -12.32
C SER A 51 -9.61 -21.23 -11.76
N HIS A 52 -10.37 -21.27 -10.66
CA HIS A 52 -10.53 -22.46 -9.83
C HIS A 52 -11.09 -23.69 -10.57
N SER A 53 -12.01 -23.49 -11.51
CA SER A 53 -12.67 -24.56 -12.27
C SER A 53 -12.07 -24.82 -13.65
N THR A 54 -11.20 -23.92 -14.15
CA THR A 54 -10.79 -23.89 -15.56
C THR A 54 -9.36 -24.35 -15.79
N ILE A 55 -8.47 -24.17 -14.79
CA ILE A 55 -7.04 -24.43 -14.95
C ILE A 55 -6.42 -25.09 -13.72
N SER A 56 -5.44 -25.97 -13.93
CA SER A 56 -4.74 -26.62 -12.82
C SER A 56 -3.81 -25.63 -12.10
N ALA A 57 -3.62 -25.84 -10.79
CA ALA A 57 -2.75 -25.00 -9.95
C ALA A 57 -1.33 -24.81 -10.52
N LYS A 58 -0.74 -25.86 -11.11
CA LYS A 58 0.59 -25.82 -11.75
C LYS A 58 0.60 -24.88 -12.97
N LYS A 59 -0.42 -24.98 -13.82
CA LYS A 59 -0.54 -24.15 -15.02
C LYS A 59 -0.84 -22.70 -14.65
N LEU A 60 -1.73 -22.48 -13.68
CA LEU A 60 -2.04 -21.18 -13.12
C LEU A 60 -0.78 -20.46 -12.62
N SER A 61 0.01 -21.13 -11.78
CA SER A 61 1.27 -20.57 -11.29
C SER A 61 2.24 -20.24 -12.43
N LEU A 62 2.34 -21.08 -13.46
CA LEU A 62 3.23 -20.83 -14.59
C LEU A 62 2.84 -19.58 -15.39
N CYS A 63 1.55 -19.36 -15.63
CA CYS A 63 1.09 -18.26 -16.48
C CYS A 63 0.89 -16.94 -15.74
N THR A 64 0.60 -16.93 -14.44
CA THR A 64 0.35 -15.67 -13.70
C THR A 64 1.54 -15.14 -12.90
N ARG A 65 2.60 -15.93 -12.67
CA ARG A 65 3.76 -15.51 -11.83
C ARG A 65 4.53 -14.29 -12.33
N VAL A 66 4.37 -13.91 -13.60
CA VAL A 66 5.06 -12.75 -14.20
C VAL A 66 4.27 -11.45 -14.06
N ALA A 67 3.04 -11.51 -13.52
CA ALA A 67 2.22 -10.34 -13.32
C ALA A 67 2.82 -9.39 -12.28
N LYS A 68 2.69 -8.09 -12.55
CA LYS A 68 3.01 -7.06 -11.56
C LYS A 68 1.75 -6.76 -10.75
N VAL A 69 1.87 -6.75 -9.44
CA VAL A 69 0.78 -6.44 -8.52
C VAL A 69 1.16 -5.24 -7.66
N THR A 70 0.36 -4.19 -7.69
CA THR A 70 0.49 -3.04 -6.79
C THR A 70 -0.16 -3.39 -5.45
N ILE A 71 0.63 -3.26 -4.39
CA ILE A 71 0.23 -3.54 -3.01
C ILE A 71 0.29 -2.23 -2.23
N LYS A 72 -0.79 -1.89 -1.52
CA LYS A 72 -0.96 -0.63 -0.81
C LYS A 72 -0.92 -0.76 0.71
N ASN A 73 -1.26 -1.93 1.24
CA ASN A 73 -1.36 -2.14 2.68
C ASN A 73 -1.10 -3.61 3.06
N PHE A 74 -1.01 -3.84 4.36
CA PHE A 74 -0.75 -5.15 4.93
C PHE A 74 -1.87 -6.17 4.65
N GLU A 75 -3.12 -5.75 4.68
CA GLU A 75 -4.27 -6.63 4.42
C GLU A 75 -4.22 -7.20 3.00
N GLU A 76 -3.85 -6.38 2.01
CA GLU A 76 -3.65 -6.80 0.62
C GLU A 76 -2.56 -7.88 0.49
N ILE A 77 -1.44 -7.76 1.22
CA ILE A 77 -0.39 -8.80 1.26
C ILE A 77 -0.99 -10.13 1.73
N VAL A 78 -1.70 -10.11 2.86
CA VAL A 78 -2.30 -11.30 3.45
C VAL A 78 -3.36 -11.90 2.50
N SER A 79 -4.15 -11.08 1.82
CA SER A 79 -5.16 -11.51 0.85
C SER A 79 -4.53 -12.20 -0.36
N ILE A 80 -3.45 -11.64 -0.91
CA ILE A 80 -2.68 -12.24 -2.01
C ILE A 80 -2.10 -13.59 -1.57
N LEU A 81 -1.43 -13.66 -0.42
CA LEU A 81 -0.83 -14.90 0.07
C LEU A 81 -1.87 -16.01 0.31
N LYS A 82 -3.03 -15.66 0.88
CA LYS A 82 -4.15 -16.60 1.06
C LYS A 82 -4.66 -17.14 -0.29
N SER A 83 -4.77 -16.27 -1.28
CA SER A 83 -5.25 -16.64 -2.62
C SER A 83 -4.25 -17.52 -3.36
N VAL A 84 -2.97 -17.16 -3.31
CA VAL A 84 -1.86 -17.96 -3.86
C VAL A 84 -1.82 -19.34 -3.20
N LYS A 85 -1.90 -19.42 -1.86
CA LYS A 85 -2.03 -20.70 -1.16
C LYS A 85 -3.21 -21.52 -1.69
N ARG A 86 -4.39 -20.92 -1.74
CA ARG A 86 -5.65 -21.61 -2.06
C ARG A 86 -5.67 -22.17 -3.47
N TYR A 87 -5.32 -21.33 -4.45
CA TYR A 87 -5.49 -21.63 -5.87
C TYR A 87 -4.24 -22.23 -6.52
N MET A 88 -3.04 -21.90 -6.03
CA MET A 88 -1.76 -22.45 -6.54
C MET A 88 -1.17 -23.55 -5.67
N LYS A 89 -1.76 -23.84 -4.50
CA LYS A 89 -1.31 -24.90 -3.56
C LYS A 89 0.08 -24.67 -2.95
N PHE A 90 0.51 -23.42 -2.81
CA PHE A 90 1.75 -23.08 -2.11
C PHE A 90 1.54 -23.03 -0.59
N SER A 91 1.72 -24.17 0.09
CA SER A 91 1.60 -24.29 1.55
C SER A 91 2.63 -23.45 2.32
N ILE A 92 3.76 -23.10 1.71
CA ILE A 92 4.76 -22.21 2.32
C ILE A 92 4.17 -20.85 2.76
N CYS A 93 3.10 -20.40 2.10
CA CYS A 93 2.39 -19.19 2.48
C CYS A 93 1.83 -19.23 3.91
N ASP A 94 1.58 -20.41 4.50
CA ASP A 94 1.08 -20.50 5.87
C ASP A 94 2.06 -19.93 6.90
N GLY A 95 3.32 -20.38 6.86
CA GLY A 95 4.34 -19.84 7.75
C GLY A 95 4.57 -18.34 7.55
N ILE A 96 4.47 -17.85 6.30
CA ILE A 96 4.59 -16.42 5.98
C ILE A 96 3.41 -15.65 6.58
N ILE A 97 2.17 -16.13 6.37
CA ILE A 97 0.96 -15.49 6.91
C ILE A 97 1.00 -15.45 8.44
N ASP A 98 1.43 -16.54 9.08
CA ASP A 98 1.51 -16.63 10.54
C ASP A 98 2.56 -15.67 11.10
N PHE A 99 3.74 -15.61 10.48
CA PHE A 99 4.78 -14.64 10.83
C PHE A 99 4.29 -13.20 10.69
N LEU A 100 3.65 -12.88 9.55
CA LEU A 100 3.11 -11.56 9.29
C LEU A 100 2.07 -11.16 10.35
N LYS A 101 1.12 -12.04 10.69
CA LYS A 101 0.11 -11.77 11.72
C LYS A 101 0.71 -11.54 13.11
N GLN A 102 1.72 -12.32 13.50
CA GLN A 102 2.40 -12.14 14.78
C GLN A 102 3.10 -10.78 14.89
N ASN A 103 3.54 -10.23 13.76
CA ASN A 103 4.31 -8.99 13.68
C ASN A 103 3.52 -7.79 13.13
N GLU A 104 2.21 -7.93 12.90
CA GLU A 104 1.37 -6.93 12.24
C GLU A 104 1.50 -5.55 12.89
N LYS A 105 1.45 -5.48 14.23
CA LYS A 105 1.60 -4.22 14.97
C LYS A 105 2.94 -3.55 14.67
N VAL A 106 4.05 -4.29 14.77
CA VAL A 106 5.41 -3.77 14.53
C VAL A 106 5.56 -3.26 13.09
N ILE A 107 5.04 -4.02 12.13
CA ILE A 107 5.07 -3.68 10.70
C ILE A 107 4.25 -2.40 10.45
N ASN A 108 3.07 -2.28 11.06
CA ASN A 108 2.21 -1.10 10.90
C ASN A 108 2.79 0.14 11.60
N TYR A 109 3.47 0.00 12.75
CA TYR A 109 4.13 1.13 13.42
C TYR A 109 5.31 1.67 12.62
N SER A 110 6.15 0.81 12.04
CA SER A 110 7.28 1.25 11.19
C SER A 110 6.83 2.04 9.95
N THR A 111 5.64 1.76 9.44
CA THR A 111 5.06 2.48 8.29
C THR A 111 4.46 3.84 8.69
N ASN A 112 4.04 3.99 9.96
CA ASN A 112 3.42 5.19 10.52
C ASN A 112 4.37 6.09 11.33
N GLU A 113 5.59 5.63 11.61
CA GLU A 113 6.65 6.44 12.23
C GLU A 113 6.85 7.81 11.58
N PRO A 114 6.89 7.98 10.24
CA PRO A 114 7.06 9.31 9.66
C PRO A 114 5.89 10.26 9.98
N VAL A 115 4.65 9.76 10.10
CA VAL A 115 3.48 10.59 10.43
C VAL A 115 3.53 11.04 11.90
N ILE A 116 3.83 10.11 12.81
CA ILE A 116 3.93 10.40 14.25
C ILE A 116 5.10 11.34 14.53
N VAL A 117 6.24 11.14 13.86
CA VAL A 117 7.40 12.02 13.99
C VAL A 117 7.08 13.41 13.43
N GLN A 118 6.38 13.51 12.30
CA GLN A 118 6.01 14.79 11.69
C GLN A 118 4.99 15.58 12.52
N ASP A 119 4.00 14.90 13.12
CA ASP A 119 3.03 15.54 14.01
C ASP A 119 3.66 16.01 15.32
N LYS A 120 4.58 15.22 15.89
CA LYS A 120 5.40 15.65 17.04
C LYS A 120 6.28 16.84 16.69
N LEU A 121 6.87 16.87 15.50
CA LEU A 121 7.72 17.98 15.07
C LEU A 121 6.92 19.29 14.92
N LYS A 122 5.70 19.21 14.36
CA LYS A 122 4.78 20.35 14.26
C LYS A 122 4.33 20.85 15.64
N ALA A 123 4.03 19.94 16.56
CA ALA A 123 3.64 20.32 17.92
C ALA A 123 4.78 21.07 18.64
N LEU A 124 6.02 20.56 18.55
CA LEU A 124 7.20 21.20 19.13
C LEU A 124 7.53 22.56 18.49
N GLN A 125 7.32 22.72 17.17
CA GLN A 125 7.48 24.01 16.50
C GLN A 125 6.48 25.05 17.00
N ASN A 126 5.20 24.68 17.13
CA ASN A 126 4.16 25.57 17.64
C ASN A 126 4.40 25.98 19.11
N GLU A 127 4.92 25.06 19.94
CA GLU A 127 5.24 25.34 21.34
C GLU A 127 6.41 26.33 21.47
N ASN A 128 7.46 26.19 20.65
CA ASN A 128 8.59 27.13 20.60
C ASN A 128 8.20 28.51 20.06
N GLU A 129 7.30 28.60 19.08
CA GLU A 129 6.79 29.89 18.58
C GLU A 129 5.97 30.66 19.62
N ASN A 130 5.24 29.94 20.48
CA ASN A 130 4.48 30.58 21.56
C ASN A 130 5.41 31.02 22.70
N ALA A 131 6.39 30.20 23.08
CA ALA A 131 7.37 30.55 24.11
C ALA A 131 8.23 31.78 23.74
N THR A 132 8.58 31.95 22.45
CA THR A 132 9.31 33.12 21.97
C THR A 132 8.46 34.39 21.95
N LYS A 133 7.16 34.28 21.62
CA LYS A 133 6.22 35.41 21.72
C LYS A 133 6.06 35.88 23.17
N ASP A 134 5.90 34.95 24.11
CA ASP A 134 5.74 35.28 25.54
C ASP A 134 7.00 35.95 26.14
N THR A 135 8.18 35.52 25.71
CA THR A 135 9.47 36.12 26.11
C THR A 135 9.60 37.54 25.57
N THR A 136 9.22 37.78 24.32
CA THR A 136 9.32 39.10 23.68
C THR A 136 8.32 40.09 24.28
N ILE A 137 7.11 39.63 24.64
CA ILE A 137 6.10 40.44 25.31
C ILE A 137 6.55 40.83 26.72
N SER A 138 7.18 39.90 27.46
CA SER A 138 7.68 40.19 28.81
C SER A 138 8.83 41.19 28.80
N GLN A 139 9.78 41.05 27.87
CA GLN A 139 10.89 42.00 27.69
C GLN A 139 10.43 43.39 27.23
N ALA A 140 9.37 43.48 26.42
CA ALA A 140 8.78 44.75 26.01
C ALA A 140 8.09 45.46 27.18
N ASN A 141 7.39 44.72 28.04
CA ASN A 141 6.71 45.25 29.23
C ASN A 141 7.71 45.71 30.30
N GLU A 142 8.79 44.97 30.51
CA GLU A 142 9.85 45.37 31.45
C GLU A 142 10.58 46.64 30.98
N ASN A 143 10.90 46.75 29.68
CA ASN A 143 11.50 47.96 29.11
C ASN A 143 10.57 49.17 29.17
N TYR A 144 9.26 48.98 28.95
CA TYR A 144 8.28 50.06 29.06
C TYR A 144 8.14 50.58 30.50
N ASN A 145 8.10 49.67 31.49
CA ASN A 145 8.03 50.03 32.90
C ASN A 145 9.31 50.72 33.38
N HIS A 146 10.48 50.23 32.97
CA HIS A 146 11.76 50.85 33.31
C HIS A 146 11.90 52.26 32.72
N SER A 147 11.41 52.49 31.50
CA SER A 147 11.46 53.81 30.85
C SER A 147 10.54 54.84 31.52
N ARG A 148 9.38 54.43 32.06
CA ARG A 148 8.46 55.34 32.79
C ARG A 148 9.02 55.79 34.15
N ASP A 149 9.74 54.92 34.86
CA ASP A 149 10.36 55.26 36.14
C ASP A 149 11.50 56.27 36.01
N ILE A 150 12.18 56.31 34.86
CA ILE A 150 13.26 57.27 34.58
C ILE A 150 12.70 58.67 34.26
N LEU A 151 11.51 58.74 33.65
CA LEU A 151 10.86 59.99 33.21
C LEU A 151 10.07 60.71 34.32
N THR A 152 9.90 60.10 35.49
CA THR A 152 9.12 60.64 36.62
C THR A 152 9.98 61.05 37.82
N LYS A 153 11.31 61.12 37.67
CA LYS A 153 12.26 61.50 38.72
C LYS A 153 12.90 62.86 38.48
#